data_AF-A0A954IMH6-F1
#
_entry.id   AF-A0A954IMH6-F1
#
_cell.length_a   1.000
_cell.length_b   1.000
_cell.length_c   1.000
_cell.angle_alpha   90.00
_cell.angle_beta   90.00
_cell.angle_gamma   90.00
#
_symmetry.space_group_name_H-M   'P 1'
#
loop_
_entity.id
_entity.type
_entity.pdbx_description
1 polymer ?
#
loop_
_entity_poly.entity_id
_entity_poly.type
_entity_poly.pdbx_seq_one_letter_code
_entity_poly.pdbx_strand_id
1 'polypeptide(L)'
;AYHARRYRGEPGFDEWIGAILDLAIDELCEEDRWEELKGLPVADPEEPRYAVLIDETGIEEGCARKACVLFNSLPVEERRTFYAVFIDLKTIHQHVAQGNGPPNWVVAQLEHAIRTISGLGSYDAPPPKREDFLP
;
A
#
# COMPACT_ATOMS: atom_id res chain seq x y z
N ALA A 1 -14.75 -19.93 -17.03
CA ALA A 1 -13.47 -20.62 -17.24
C ALA A 1 -12.36 -19.59 -17.11
N TYR A 2 -11.61 -19.60 -16.01
CA TYR A 2 -10.43 -18.75 -15.86
C TYR A 2 -9.30 -19.35 -16.67
N HIS A 3 -9.07 -18.81 -17.87
CA HIS A 3 -7.94 -19.23 -18.70
C HIS A 3 -6.70 -18.48 -18.24
N ALA A 4 -5.69 -19.21 -17.76
CA ALA A 4 -4.38 -18.64 -17.47
C ALA A 4 -3.85 -17.89 -18.70
N ARG A 5 -3.46 -16.63 -18.54
CA ARG A 5 -2.87 -15.83 -19.61
C ARG A 5 -1.60 -16.53 -20.08
N ARG A 6 -1.51 -16.80 -21.39
CA ARG A 6 -0.35 -17.47 -21.99
C ARG A 6 0.58 -16.43 -22.60
N TYR A 7 1.87 -16.56 -22.31
CA TYR A 7 2.92 -15.77 -22.95
C TYR A 7 2.97 -16.03 -24.45
N ARG A 8 3.15 -14.97 -25.25
CA ARG A 8 3.13 -15.04 -26.73
C ARG A 8 4.43 -14.57 -27.39
N GLY A 9 5.50 -14.39 -26.63
CA GLY A 9 6.82 -13.99 -27.14
C GLY A 9 7.08 -12.48 -27.14
N GLU A 10 6.05 -11.65 -27.01
CA GLU A 10 6.17 -10.20 -26.79
C GLU A 10 5.15 -9.75 -25.72
N PRO A 11 5.51 -8.84 -24.79
CA PRO A 11 6.81 -8.20 -24.59
C PRO A 11 7.91 -9.18 -24.10
N GLY A 12 9.09 -8.70 -23.71
CA GLY A 12 10.10 -9.55 -23.08
C GLY A 12 9.51 -10.33 -21.88
N PHE A 13 9.94 -11.56 -21.66
CA PHE A 13 9.31 -12.44 -20.66
C PHE A 13 9.23 -11.81 -19.26
N ASP A 14 10.30 -11.13 -18.83
CA ASP A 14 10.36 -10.47 -17.52
C ASP A 14 9.34 -9.31 -17.41
N GLU A 15 9.20 -8.51 -18.47
CA GLU A 15 8.20 -7.44 -18.55
C GLU A 15 6.79 -8.02 -18.54
N TRP A 16 6.58 -9.12 -19.29
CA TRP A 16 5.30 -9.81 -19.31
C TRP A 16 4.93 -10.39 -17.94
N ILE A 17 5.85 -11.07 -17.26
CA ILE A 17 5.64 -11.59 -15.92
C ILE A 17 5.37 -10.45 -14.94
N GLY A 18 6.16 -9.37 -14.98
CA GLY A 18 5.96 -8.20 -14.14
C GLY A 18 4.55 -7.64 -14.27
N ALA A 19 4.08 -7.41 -15.50
CA ALA A 19 2.73 -6.92 -15.76
C ALA A 19 1.62 -7.87 -15.28
N ILE A 20 1.84 -9.19 -15.34
CA ILE A 20 0.89 -10.18 -14.82
C ILE A 20 0.86 -10.15 -13.28
N LEU A 21 2.01 -10.02 -12.63
CA LEU A 21 2.10 -9.93 -11.18
C LEU A 21 1.44 -8.63 -10.68
N ASP A 22 1.73 -7.50 -11.31
CA ASP A 22 1.13 -6.21 -10.96
C ASP A 22 -0.40 -6.27 -11.08
N LEU A 23 -0.92 -6.85 -12.17
CA LEU A 23 -2.36 -7.03 -12.35
C LEU A 23 -2.97 -7.92 -11.27
N ALA A 24 -2.33 -9.05 -10.94
CA ALA A 24 -2.84 -9.95 -9.91
C ALA A 24 -2.85 -9.29 -8.53
N ILE A 25 -1.83 -8.49 -8.21
CA ILE A 25 -1.76 -7.72 -6.96
C ILE A 25 -2.87 -6.66 -6.92
N ASP A 26 -3.11 -5.96 -8.03
CA ASP A 26 -4.17 -4.95 -8.12
C ASP A 26 -5.56 -5.58 -7.97
N GLU A 27 -5.81 -6.72 -8.62
CA GLU A 27 -7.07 -7.48 -8.49
C GLU A 27 -7.32 -7.90 -7.03
N LEU A 28 -6.29 -8.41 -6.33
CA LEU A 28 -6.39 -8.76 -4.91
C LEU A 28 -6.64 -7.55 -4.02
N CYS A 29 -5.95 -6.42 -4.26
CA CYS A 29 -6.17 -5.20 -3.50
C CYS A 29 -7.57 -4.61 -3.72
N GLU A 30 -8.12 -4.76 -4.93
CA GLU A 30 -9.47 -4.33 -5.25
C GLU A 30 -10.51 -5.23 -4.58
N GLU A 31 -10.31 -6.54 -4.57
CA GLU A 31 -11.15 -7.49 -3.83
C GLU A 31 -11.22 -7.15 -2.34
N ASP A 32 -10.08 -7.01 -1.67
CA ASP A 32 -10.01 -6.64 -0.24
C ASP A 32 -10.73 -5.31 0.03
N ARG A 33 -10.60 -4.33 -0.87
CA ARG A 33 -11.30 -3.02 -0.77
C ARG A 33 -12.81 -3.19 -0.88
N TRP A 34 -13.28 -4.01 -1.82
CA TRP A 34 -14.70 -4.29 -2.00
C TRP A 34 -15.30 -5.03 -0.81
N GLU A 35 -14.58 -5.98 -0.24
CA GLU A 35 -15.01 -6.71 0.96
C GLU A 35 -15.14 -5.78 2.17
N GLU A 36 -14.14 -4.92 2.39
CA GLU A 36 -14.16 -3.91 3.46
C GLU A 36 -15.31 -2.91 3.26
N LEU A 37 -15.53 -2.41 2.04
CA LEU A 37 -16.62 -1.48 1.72
C LEU A 37 -18.00 -2.09 2.00
N LYS A 38 -18.16 -3.40 1.73
CA LYS A 38 -19.41 -4.14 1.99
C LYS A 38 -19.56 -4.55 3.45
N GLY A 39 -18.56 -4.30 4.29
CA GLY A 39 -18.54 -4.76 5.68
C GLY A 39 -18.60 -6.27 5.80
N LEU A 40 -18.07 -7.01 4.81
CA LEU A 40 -18.02 -8.46 4.87
C LEU A 40 -17.09 -8.87 6.01
N PRO A 41 -17.42 -9.90 6.80
CA PRO A 41 -16.49 -10.44 7.77
C PRO A 41 -15.25 -10.98 7.03
N VAL A 42 -14.10 -11.02 7.70
CA VAL A 42 -12.95 -11.73 7.14
C VAL A 42 -13.35 -13.20 6.99
N ALA A 43 -13.11 -13.77 5.81
CA ALA A 43 -13.70 -15.04 5.40
C ALA A 43 -13.25 -16.23 6.27
N ASP A 44 -12.14 -16.09 7.01
CA ASP A 44 -11.57 -17.11 7.88
C ASP A 44 -10.77 -16.46 9.02
N PRO A 45 -11.04 -16.76 10.31
CA PRO A 45 -10.19 -16.31 11.42
C PRO A 45 -8.73 -16.78 11.35
N GLU A 46 -8.43 -17.79 10.53
CA GLU A 46 -7.07 -18.24 10.23
C GLU A 46 -6.53 -17.69 8.89
N GLU A 47 -7.14 -16.63 8.36
CA GLU A 47 -6.77 -16.05 7.06
C GLU A 47 -5.25 -15.73 7.00
N PRO A 48 -4.46 -16.47 6.20
CA PRO A 48 -3.01 -16.35 6.20
C PRO A 48 -2.50 -14.98 5.76
N ARG A 49 -3.34 -14.21 5.03
CA ARG A 49 -3.00 -12.88 4.49
C ARG A 49 -2.58 -11.88 5.57
N TYR A 50 -3.19 -11.95 6.76
CA TYR A 50 -2.94 -11.00 7.84
C TYR A 50 -2.29 -11.62 9.07
N ALA A 51 -2.10 -12.94 9.08
CA ALA A 51 -1.60 -13.71 10.22
C ALA A 51 -0.31 -13.12 10.82
N VAL A 52 0.68 -12.79 9.99
CA VAL A 52 1.95 -12.20 10.48
C VAL A 52 1.72 -10.88 11.21
N LEU A 53 0.85 -10.01 10.69
CA LEU A 53 0.58 -8.73 11.34
C LEU A 53 -0.15 -8.96 12.67
N ILE A 54 -1.13 -9.87 12.69
CA ILE A 54 -1.91 -10.22 13.89
C ILE A 54 -1.00 -10.83 14.96
N ASP A 55 -0.19 -11.81 14.60
CA ASP A 55 0.68 -12.56 15.53
C ASP A 55 1.77 -11.67 16.14
N GLU A 56 2.40 -10.81 15.34
CA GLU A 56 3.51 -9.96 15.80
C GLU A 56 3.04 -8.73 16.60
N THR A 57 1.81 -8.25 16.35
CA THR A 57 1.32 -6.99 16.95
C THR A 57 0.17 -7.17 17.94
N GLY A 58 -0.51 -8.31 17.93
CA GLY A 58 -1.74 -8.56 18.69
C GLY A 58 -2.93 -7.72 18.23
N ILE A 59 -2.88 -7.12 17.03
CA ILE A 59 -3.98 -6.33 16.47
C ILE A 59 -5.13 -7.27 16.07
N GLU A 60 -6.35 -6.86 16.36
CA GLU A 60 -7.56 -7.57 15.93
C GLU A 60 -7.63 -7.67 14.40
N GLU A 61 -8.04 -8.83 13.90
CA GLU A 61 -8.07 -9.15 12.46
C GLU A 61 -8.80 -8.10 11.61
N GLY A 62 -9.98 -7.63 12.05
CA GLY A 62 -10.72 -6.58 11.34
C GLY A 62 -9.93 -5.26 11.24
N CYS A 63 -9.20 -4.91 12.30
CA CYS A 63 -8.30 -3.76 12.30
C CYS A 63 -7.09 -3.97 11.38
N ALA A 64 -6.52 -5.18 11.37
CA ALA A 64 -5.39 -5.55 10.52
C ALA A 64 -5.77 -5.46 9.02
N ARG A 65 -6.89 -6.09 8.62
CA ARG A 65 -7.42 -5.99 7.25
C ARG A 65 -7.63 -4.54 6.85
N LYS A 66 -8.34 -3.78 7.68
CA LYS A 66 -8.63 -2.37 7.39
C LYS A 66 -7.35 -1.55 7.21
N ALA A 67 -6.36 -1.73 8.08
CA ALA A 67 -5.07 -1.06 7.95
C ALA A 67 -4.36 -1.41 6.63
N CYS A 68 -4.36 -2.69 6.24
CA CYS A 68 -3.80 -3.15 4.98
C CYS A 68 -4.53 -2.55 3.77
N VAL A 69 -5.86 -2.54 3.76
CA VAL A 69 -6.68 -1.93 2.69
C VAL A 69 -6.36 -0.44 2.55
N LEU A 70 -6.33 0.30 3.66
CA LEU A 70 -6.03 1.72 3.68
C LEU A 70 -4.61 2.00 3.21
N PHE A 71 -3.61 1.25 3.71
CA PHE A 71 -2.23 1.37 3.26
C PHE A 71 -2.08 1.08 1.77
N ASN A 72 -2.70 0.00 1.26
CA ASN A 72 -2.64 -0.39 -0.14
C ASN A 72 -3.35 0.62 -1.06
N SER A 73 -4.28 1.42 -0.55
CA SER A 73 -4.94 2.49 -1.31
C SER A 73 -4.07 3.73 -1.52
N LEU A 74 -3.00 3.90 -0.74
CA LEU A 74 -2.12 5.05 -0.86
C LEU A 74 -1.32 5.02 -2.18
N PRO A 75 -0.93 6.19 -2.72
CA PRO A 75 0.01 6.27 -3.82
C PRO A 75 1.31 5.51 -3.55
N VAL A 76 1.91 4.91 -4.59
CA VAL A 76 3.14 4.10 -4.47
C VAL A 76 4.26 4.84 -3.73
N GLU A 77 4.44 6.13 -4.00
CA GLU A 77 5.47 6.94 -3.37
C GLU A 77 5.23 7.11 -1.86
N GLU A 78 3.97 7.29 -1.45
CA GLU A 78 3.61 7.38 -0.04
C GLU A 78 3.78 6.04 0.67
N ARG A 79 3.37 4.92 0.05
CA ARG A 79 3.58 3.58 0.60
C ARG A 79 5.07 3.32 0.83
N ARG A 80 5.92 3.69 -0.14
CA ARG A 80 7.38 3.57 -0.04
C ARG A 80 7.95 4.43 1.09
N THR A 81 7.51 5.68 1.18
CA THR A 81 7.95 6.61 2.22
C THR A 81 7.52 6.14 3.61
N PHE A 82 6.27 5.70 3.77
CA PHE A 82 5.78 5.13 5.02
C PHE A 82 6.57 3.88 5.43
N TYR A 83 6.73 2.92 4.51
CA TYR A 83 7.46 1.68 4.78
C TYR A 83 8.92 1.96 5.16
N ALA A 84 9.60 2.83 4.42
CA ALA A 84 10.97 3.22 4.69
C ALA A 84 11.16 3.76 6.13
N VAL A 85 10.21 4.57 6.61
CA VAL A 85 10.33 5.24 7.91
C VAL A 85 9.83 4.37 9.06
N PHE A 86 8.68 3.72 8.92
CA PHE A 86 8.05 3.00 10.03
C PHE A 86 8.42 1.52 10.09
N ILE A 87 8.74 0.90 8.96
CA ILE A 87 9.05 -0.54 8.90
C ILE A 87 10.56 -0.77 8.79
N ASP A 88 11.23 -0.08 7.86
CA ASP A 88 12.69 -0.14 7.72
C ASP A 88 13.44 0.73 8.76
N LEU A 89 12.71 1.48 9.58
CA LEU A 89 13.24 2.37 10.62
C LEU A 89 14.28 3.40 10.11
N LYS A 90 14.18 3.81 8.84
CA LYS A 90 15.02 4.89 8.31
C LYS A 90 14.56 6.23 8.85
N THR A 91 15.52 7.09 9.16
CA THR A 91 15.21 8.50 9.42
C THR A 91 14.76 9.19 8.14
N ILE A 92 13.94 10.24 8.27
CA ILE A 92 13.53 11.10 7.14
C ILE A 92 14.76 11.62 6.39
N HIS A 93 15.82 12.01 7.11
CA HIS A 93 17.07 12.47 6.50
C HIS A 93 17.72 11.39 5.62
N GLN A 94 17.78 10.14 6.07
CA GLN A 94 18.32 9.03 5.26
C GLN A 94 17.48 8.77 4.01
N HIS A 95 16.14 8.83 4.12
CA HIS A 95 15.25 8.65 2.97
C HIS A 95 15.40 9.78 1.94
N VAL A 96 15.49 11.03 2.41
CA VAL A 96 15.75 12.20 1.55
C VAL A 96 17.13 12.10 0.89
N ALA A 97 18.16 11.70 1.63
CA ALA A 97 19.53 11.55 1.10
C ALA A 97 19.63 10.50 -0.02
N GLN A 98 18.67 9.58 -0.12
CA GLN A 98 18.55 8.60 -1.22
C GLN A 98 17.87 9.17 -2.47
N GLY A 99 17.47 10.44 -2.48
CA GLY A 99 16.84 11.10 -3.62
C GLY A 99 15.32 10.95 -3.68
N ASN A 100 14.68 10.49 -2.61
CA ASN A 100 13.23 10.26 -2.53
C ASN A 100 12.43 11.56 -2.29
N GLY A 101 12.87 12.67 -2.86
CA GLY A 101 12.20 13.97 -2.80
C GLY A 101 12.63 14.87 -1.63
N PRO A 102 12.10 16.12 -1.60
CA PRO A 102 12.51 17.11 -0.62
C PRO A 102 11.92 16.82 0.77
N PRO A 103 12.56 17.27 1.88
CA PRO A 103 12.16 16.92 3.24
C PRO A 103 10.70 17.26 3.59
N ASN A 104 10.24 18.44 3.19
CA ASN A 104 8.86 18.90 3.41
C ASN A 104 7.83 18.03 2.70
N TRP A 105 8.11 17.58 1.48
CA TRP A 105 7.25 16.65 0.75
C TRP A 105 7.21 15.27 1.40
N VAL A 106 8.36 14.74 1.82
CA VAL A 106 8.43 13.47 2.57
C VAL A 106 7.61 13.53 3.85
N VAL A 107 7.70 14.64 4.60
CA VAL A 107 6.87 14.86 5.80
C VAL A 107 5.39 14.90 5.43
N ALA A 108 5.00 15.65 4.40
CA ALA A 108 3.61 15.72 3.95
C ALA A 108 3.05 14.35 3.53
N GLN A 109 3.86 13.52 2.86
CA GLN A 109 3.50 12.14 2.51
C GLN A 109 3.26 11.28 3.75
N LEU A 110 4.15 11.36 4.75
CA LEU A 110 4.00 10.62 6.00
C LEU A 110 2.75 11.06 6.77
N GLU A 111 2.53 12.37 6.88
CA GLU A 111 1.35 12.92 7.54
C GLU A 111 0.06 12.45 6.87
N HIS A 112 0.02 12.47 5.54
CA HIS A 112 -1.12 11.97 4.77
C HIS A 112 -1.33 10.46 5.01
N ALA A 113 -0.29 9.65 4.83
CA ALA A 113 -0.36 8.20 5.05
C ALA A 113 -0.84 7.84 6.46
N ILE A 114 -0.28 8.46 7.50
CA ILE A 114 -0.67 8.22 8.90
C ILE A 114 -2.14 8.60 9.13
N ARG A 115 -2.58 9.76 8.64
CA ARG A 115 -3.98 10.19 8.79
C ARG A 115 -4.95 9.23 8.11
N THR A 116 -4.61 8.77 6.91
CA THR A 116 -5.42 7.82 6.15
C THR A 116 -5.53 6.50 6.89
N ILE A 117 -4.39 5.90 7.30
CA ILE A 117 -4.37 4.61 8.00
C ILE A 117 -5.04 4.68 9.37
N SER A 118 -4.85 5.79 10.10
CA SER A 118 -5.47 5.98 11.43
C SER A 118 -6.97 6.27 11.38
N GLY A 119 -7.56 6.45 10.18
CA GLY A 119 -8.95 6.91 10.03
C GLY A 119 -9.20 8.33 10.56
N LEU A 120 -8.14 9.11 10.78
CA LEU A 120 -8.20 10.49 11.26
C LEU A 120 -8.27 11.51 10.10
N GLY A 121 -7.99 11.07 8.87
CA GLY A 121 -8.17 11.84 7.64
C GLY A 121 -9.51 11.56 6.97
N SER A 122 -10.03 12.56 6.27
CA SER A 122 -11.00 12.29 5.20
C SER A 122 -10.29 11.46 4.14
N TYR A 123 -10.89 10.34 3.74
CA TYR A 123 -10.38 9.46 2.67
C TYR A 123 -10.18 10.22 1.33
N ASP A 124 -10.80 11.40 1.19
CA ASP A 124 -10.83 12.21 -0.03
C ASP A 124 -9.82 13.37 -0.05
N ALA A 125 -8.96 13.51 0.97
CA ALA A 125 -7.90 14.52 0.89
C ALA A 125 -6.94 14.15 -0.25
N PRO A 126 -6.67 15.07 -1.22
CA PRO A 126 -5.79 14.74 -2.32
C PRO A 126 -4.36 14.54 -1.80
N PRO A 127 -3.63 13.57 -2.36
CA PRO A 127 -2.24 13.33 -1.97
C PRO A 127 -1.38 14.56 -2.27
N PRO A 128 -0.36 14.85 -1.44
CA PRO A 128 0.56 15.97 -1.67
C PRO A 128 1.33 15.77 -2.99
N LYS A 129 1.23 16.74 -3.90
CA LYS A 129 1.96 16.68 -5.17
C LYS A 129 3.38 17.16 -4.96
N ARG A 130 4.36 16.43 -5.50
CA ARG A 130 5.78 16.77 -5.37
C ARG A 130 6.11 18.18 -5.88
N GLU A 131 5.41 18.60 -6.94
CA GLU A 131 5.56 19.91 -7.58
C GLU A 131 5.30 21.07 -6.63
N ASP A 132 4.41 20.90 -5.64
CA ASP A 132 4.04 21.93 -4.67
C ASP A 132 5.19 22.27 -3.69
N PHE A 133 6.25 21.47 -3.69
CA PHE A 133 7.37 21.55 -2.75
C PHE A 133 8.73 21.79 -3.43
N LEU A 134 8.74 21.98 -4.75
CA LEU A 134 9.91 22.43 -5.50
C LEU A 134 10.01 23.97 -5.45
N PRO A 135 11.23 24.54 -5.40
CA PRO A 135 11.43 25.99 -5.36
C PRO A 135 11.09 26.69 -6.68
#